data_AF-A0A7U8C277-F1
#
_entry.id   AF-A0A7U8C277-F1
#
_cell.length_a   1.000
_cell.length_b   1.000
_cell.length_c   1.000
_cell.angle_alpha   90.00
_cell.angle_beta   90.00
_cell.angle_gamma   90.00
#
_symmetry.space_group_name_H-M   'P 1'
#
loop_
_entity.id
_entity.type
_entity.pdbx_description
1 polymer ?
#
loop_
_entity_poly.entity_id
_entity_poly.type
_entity_poly.pdbx_seq_one_letter_code
_entity_poly.pdbx_strand_id
1 'polypeptide(L)'
;MNYLPLDQYPKAWIFRHRDLPVTEEDKLLIKPLTEPRAEQIWREHVSRGCSHPEHFAENDWAAKGANWLEKDFWQSAWDSNKADLPELMDEYFKGWAPDTTVYFCYQSDHIIETKWDVFVRNWKNFLFFDCGPVLIGKKRKEAAQFFEDGTYRLGKRA
;
A
#
# COMPACT_ATOMS: atom_id res chain seq x y z
N MET A 1 -1.11 21.81 -5.28
CA MET A 1 -1.99 21.03 -4.37
C MET A 1 -1.49 19.58 -4.40
N ASN A 2 -1.31 18.95 -3.25
CA ASN A 2 -0.65 17.63 -3.15
C ASN A 2 -1.63 16.45 -3.12
N TYR A 3 -2.90 16.73 -2.86
CA TYR A 3 -3.94 15.73 -2.66
C TYR A 3 -5.11 16.01 -3.58
N LEU A 4 -5.76 14.93 -4.03
CA LEU A 4 -7.06 14.97 -4.65
C LEU A 4 -8.13 14.77 -3.58
N PRO A 5 -9.23 15.54 -3.60
CA PRO A 5 -10.43 15.19 -2.86
C PRO A 5 -10.87 13.75 -3.18
N LEU A 6 -11.30 12.98 -2.17
CA LEU A 6 -11.63 11.57 -2.35
C LEU A 6 -12.79 11.37 -3.35
N ASP A 7 -13.67 12.34 -3.49
CA ASP A 7 -14.74 12.38 -4.49
C ASP A 7 -14.28 12.60 -5.92
N GLN A 8 -13.11 13.22 -6.11
CA GLN A 8 -12.48 13.44 -7.42
C GLN A 8 -11.50 12.33 -7.80
N TYR A 9 -11.24 11.39 -6.89
CA TYR A 9 -10.38 10.24 -7.14
C TYR A 9 -11.16 9.16 -7.94
N PRO A 10 -10.74 8.82 -9.17
CA PRO A 10 -11.52 7.94 -10.06
C PRO A 10 -11.79 6.54 -9.49
N LYS A 11 -10.88 6.05 -8.64
CA LYS A 11 -10.95 4.72 -8.02
C LYS A 11 -11.51 4.78 -6.59
N ALA A 12 -12.18 5.86 -6.21
CA ALA A 12 -12.76 6.03 -4.87
C ALA A 12 -13.86 5.03 -4.52
N TRP A 13 -14.40 4.33 -5.51
CA TRP A 13 -15.44 3.31 -5.30
C TRP A 13 -14.98 2.19 -4.35
N ILE A 14 -13.67 1.89 -4.28
CA ILE A 14 -13.12 0.89 -3.36
C ILE A 14 -13.34 1.27 -1.89
N PHE A 15 -13.38 2.57 -1.56
CA PHE A 15 -13.67 3.07 -0.20
C PHE A 15 -15.15 3.36 0.04
N ARG A 16 -15.99 3.03 -0.95
CA ARG A 16 -17.46 3.14 -0.89
C ARG A 16 -18.12 1.76 -1.06
N HIS A 17 -17.33 0.70 -1.00
CA HIS A 17 -17.82 -0.67 -1.15
C HIS A 17 -18.75 -1.02 0.02
N ARG A 18 -19.97 -1.47 -0.30
CA ARG A 18 -21.01 -1.71 0.73
C ARG A 18 -20.60 -2.76 1.75
N ASP A 19 -19.91 -3.80 1.29
CA ASP A 19 -19.54 -4.95 2.13
C ASP A 19 -18.23 -4.72 2.90
N LEU A 20 -17.51 -3.63 2.59
CA LEU A 20 -16.28 -3.21 3.28
C LEU A 20 -16.37 -1.71 3.65
N PRO A 21 -17.31 -1.34 4.54
CA PRO A 21 -17.57 0.06 4.84
C PRO A 21 -16.37 0.73 5.52
N VAL A 22 -15.97 1.87 4.97
CA VAL A 22 -14.97 2.77 5.58
C VAL A 22 -15.70 3.86 6.34
N THR A 23 -15.26 4.16 7.57
CA THR A 23 -15.84 5.24 8.39
C THR A 23 -15.58 6.61 7.75
N GLU A 24 -16.44 7.60 8.02
CA GLU A 24 -16.21 8.96 7.52
C GLU A 24 -14.91 9.57 8.06
N GLU A 25 -14.53 9.24 9.30
CA GLU A 25 -13.26 9.65 9.90
C GLU A 25 -12.05 9.08 9.15
N ASP A 26 -12.06 7.79 8.83
CA ASP A 26 -10.99 7.15 8.06
C ASP A 26 -10.94 7.69 6.62
N LYS A 27 -12.09 7.94 5.98
CA LYS A 27 -12.14 8.55 4.63
C LYS A 27 -11.43 9.89 4.55
N LEU A 28 -11.49 10.71 5.61
CA LEU A 28 -10.76 11.99 5.67
C LEU A 28 -9.23 11.82 5.76
N LEU A 29 -8.78 10.65 6.21
CA LEU A 29 -7.37 10.28 6.33
C LEU A 29 -6.85 9.46 5.16
N ILE A 30 -7.73 9.00 4.26
CA ILE A 30 -7.36 8.36 2.99
C ILE A 30 -7.20 9.46 1.95
N LYS A 31 -5.94 9.80 1.63
CA LYS A 31 -5.61 10.97 0.82
C LYS A 31 -4.92 10.54 -0.49
N PRO A 32 -5.69 10.34 -1.57
CA PRO A 32 -5.12 10.16 -2.90
C PRO A 32 -4.23 11.36 -3.25
N LEU A 33 -3.01 11.09 -3.72
CA LEU A 33 -2.08 12.12 -4.13
C LEU A 33 -2.46 12.65 -5.52
N THR A 34 -2.09 13.89 -5.82
CA THR A 34 -2.08 14.37 -7.21
C THR A 34 -0.98 13.65 -8.00
N GLU A 35 -1.15 13.46 -9.31
CA GLU A 35 -0.18 12.75 -10.16
C GLU A 35 1.26 13.27 -9.97
N PRO A 36 1.55 14.59 -9.99
CA PRO A 36 2.93 15.06 -9.83
C PRO A 36 3.52 14.72 -8.46
N ARG A 37 2.68 14.66 -7.42
CA ARG A 37 3.10 14.31 -6.07
C ARG A 37 3.30 12.80 -5.91
N ALA A 38 2.44 12.00 -6.53
CA ALA A 38 2.60 10.54 -6.60
C ALA A 38 3.92 10.19 -7.30
N GLU A 39 4.19 10.79 -8.46
CA GLU A 39 5.42 10.53 -9.23
C GLU A 39 6.67 10.89 -8.44
N GLN A 40 6.62 11.97 -7.67
CA GLN A 40 7.70 12.35 -6.77
C GLN A 40 7.95 11.26 -5.71
N ILE A 41 6.91 10.82 -5.01
CA ILE A 41 7.03 9.76 -3.98
C ILE A 41 7.54 8.46 -4.59
N TRP A 42 7.00 8.08 -5.75
CA TRP A 42 7.43 6.89 -6.48
C TRP A 42 8.92 6.94 -6.81
N ARG A 43 9.39 8.05 -7.41
CA ARG A 43 10.79 8.24 -7.78
C ARG A 43 11.75 8.27 -6.59
N GLU A 44 11.28 8.81 -5.46
CA GLU A 44 12.07 8.92 -4.23
C GLU A 44 12.15 7.59 -3.45
N HIS A 45 11.14 6.72 -3.54
CA HIS A 45 10.99 5.60 -2.62
C HIS A 45 10.74 4.23 -3.26
N VAL A 46 10.28 4.17 -4.50
CA VAL A 46 9.89 2.91 -5.16
C VAL A 46 10.83 2.62 -6.33
N SER A 47 10.78 3.40 -7.41
CA SER A 47 11.60 3.19 -8.60
C SER A 47 11.88 4.49 -9.34
N ARG A 48 13.08 4.63 -9.90
CA ARG A 48 13.42 5.71 -10.84
C ARG A 48 13.32 5.29 -12.31
N GLY A 49 13.21 3.99 -12.58
CA GLY A 49 13.34 3.39 -13.90
C GLY A 49 12.04 2.89 -14.52
N CYS A 50 10.99 2.68 -13.72
CA CYS A 50 9.68 2.26 -14.20
C CYS A 50 8.56 3.04 -13.54
N SER A 51 7.35 2.94 -14.11
CA SER A 51 6.12 3.55 -13.60
C SER A 51 5.15 2.55 -13.01
N HIS A 52 5.34 1.25 -13.24
CA HIS A 52 4.42 0.18 -12.82
C HIS A 52 5.18 -0.92 -12.07
N PRO A 53 4.65 -1.47 -10.97
CA PRO A 53 5.34 -2.50 -10.20
C PRO A 53 5.69 -3.78 -10.96
N GLU A 54 4.91 -4.13 -11.98
CA GLU A 54 5.18 -5.28 -12.85
C GLU A 54 6.43 -5.10 -13.74
N HIS A 55 6.94 -3.88 -13.82
CA HIS A 55 8.09 -3.52 -14.66
C HIS A 55 9.35 -3.20 -13.84
N PHE A 56 9.41 -3.61 -12.58
CA PHE A 56 10.61 -3.43 -11.77
C PHE A 56 11.83 -4.07 -12.45
N ALA A 57 12.86 -3.25 -12.69
CA ALA A 57 14.10 -3.66 -13.33
C ALA A 57 15.18 -3.96 -12.30
N GLU A 58 16.29 -4.57 -12.71
CA GLU A 58 17.39 -4.99 -11.81
C GLU A 58 17.96 -3.86 -10.91
N ASN A 59 17.86 -2.61 -11.36
CA ASN A 59 18.30 -1.44 -10.61
C ASN A 59 17.31 -1.01 -9.51
N ASP A 60 16.06 -1.45 -9.58
CA ASP A 60 15.04 -1.18 -8.58
C ASP A 60 15.24 -2.08 -7.37
N TRP A 61 15.17 -1.50 -6.17
CA TRP A 61 15.32 -2.28 -4.94
C TRP A 61 14.24 -3.37 -4.82
N ALA A 62 13.04 -3.11 -5.35
CA ALA A 62 11.93 -4.05 -5.32
C ALA A 62 12.16 -5.28 -6.21
N ALA A 63 13.00 -5.20 -7.26
CA ALA A 63 13.37 -6.36 -8.07
C ALA A 63 14.37 -7.29 -7.39
N LYS A 64 15.09 -6.80 -6.36
CA LYS A 64 16.17 -7.56 -5.71
C LYS A 64 15.61 -8.52 -4.68
N GLY A 65 15.63 -9.82 -4.98
CA GLY A 65 15.16 -10.88 -4.08
C GLY A 65 15.73 -10.78 -2.66
N ALA A 66 17.01 -10.40 -2.52
CA ALA A 66 17.68 -10.24 -1.22
C ALA A 66 17.09 -9.14 -0.31
N ASN A 67 16.27 -8.23 -0.85
CA ASN A 67 15.58 -7.21 -0.07
C ASN A 67 14.29 -7.73 0.57
N TRP A 68 13.80 -8.90 0.15
CA TRP A 68 12.59 -9.53 0.65
C TRP A 68 12.95 -10.68 1.58
N LEU A 69 12.33 -10.69 2.76
CA LEU A 69 12.67 -11.56 3.88
C LEU A 69 11.62 -12.66 4.05
N GLU A 70 10.35 -12.29 3.93
CA GLU A 70 9.21 -13.18 4.20
C GLU A 70 8.23 -13.15 3.04
N LYS A 71 7.49 -14.25 2.85
CA LYS A 71 6.39 -14.39 1.87
C LYS A 71 5.25 -15.17 2.51
N ASP A 72 4.02 -14.70 2.32
CA ASP A 72 2.81 -15.38 2.80
C ASP A 72 1.58 -14.98 1.94
N PHE A 73 0.39 -15.43 2.32
CA PHE A 73 -0.85 -15.29 1.58
C PHE A 73 -1.80 -14.30 2.27
N TRP A 74 -2.05 -13.15 1.66
CA TRP A 74 -3.01 -12.17 2.20
C TRP A 74 -4.44 -12.62 1.92
N GLN A 75 -4.67 -13.39 0.85
CA GLN A 75 -5.99 -13.83 0.42
C GLN A 75 -6.68 -14.71 1.47
N SER A 76 -5.92 -15.54 2.19
CA SER A 76 -6.45 -16.35 3.29
C SER A 76 -7.09 -15.50 4.40
N ALA A 77 -6.48 -14.34 4.73
CA ALA A 77 -7.03 -13.40 5.70
C ALA A 77 -8.20 -12.60 5.10
N TRP A 78 -8.15 -12.33 3.80
CA TRP A 78 -9.20 -11.63 3.07
C TRP A 78 -10.54 -12.38 3.13
N ASP A 79 -10.51 -13.67 2.83
CA ASP A 79 -11.70 -14.55 2.79
C ASP A 79 -12.32 -14.78 4.18
N SER A 80 -11.61 -14.41 5.24
CA SER A 80 -12.12 -14.48 6.60
C SER A 80 -13.08 -13.32 6.91
N ASN A 81 -14.02 -13.55 7.83
CA ASN A 81 -14.90 -12.49 8.36
C ASN A 81 -14.18 -11.54 9.34
N LYS A 82 -12.88 -11.76 9.61
CA LYS A 82 -12.10 -10.88 10.48
C LYS A 82 -11.56 -9.69 9.68
N ALA A 83 -11.47 -8.56 10.36
CA ALA A 83 -10.84 -7.35 9.82
C ALA A 83 -9.32 -7.33 10.01
N ASP A 84 -8.79 -8.28 10.78
CA ASP A 84 -7.38 -8.34 11.15
C ASP A 84 -6.48 -8.49 9.91
N LEU A 85 -5.26 -7.93 10.00
CA LEU A 85 -4.20 -8.19 9.03
C LEU A 85 -3.75 -9.66 9.12
N PRO A 86 -3.12 -10.19 8.06
CA PRO A 86 -2.37 -11.44 8.16
C PRO A 86 -1.35 -11.37 9.31
N GLU A 87 -1.27 -12.44 10.12
CA GLU A 87 -0.47 -12.48 11.36
C GLU A 87 1.01 -12.11 11.12
N LEU A 88 1.59 -12.63 10.04
CA LEU A 88 2.98 -12.32 9.67
C LEU A 88 3.17 -10.84 9.29
N MET A 89 2.17 -10.22 8.68
CA MET A 89 2.21 -8.79 8.36
C MET A 89 2.11 -7.93 9.62
N ASP A 90 1.20 -8.29 10.53
CA ASP A 90 1.01 -7.58 11.80
C ASP A 90 2.28 -7.62 12.66
N GLU A 91 2.91 -8.80 12.80
CA GLU A 91 4.15 -8.94 13.57
C GLU A 91 5.32 -8.18 12.92
N TYR A 92 5.44 -8.21 11.59
CA TYR A 92 6.51 -7.50 10.88
C TYR A 92 6.44 -5.98 11.03
N PHE A 93 5.24 -5.41 11.04
CA PHE A 93 5.01 -3.97 11.17
C PHE A 93 4.69 -3.51 12.60
N LYS A 94 4.76 -4.38 13.60
CA LYS A 94 4.49 -4.08 15.01
C LYS A 94 5.25 -2.88 15.59
N GLY A 95 6.42 -2.55 15.02
CA GLY A 95 7.20 -1.37 15.39
C GLY A 95 6.68 -0.04 14.84
N TRP A 96 5.65 -0.05 13.99
CA TRP A 96 5.05 1.17 13.45
C TRP A 96 4.01 1.73 14.42
N ALA A 97 4.19 2.99 14.80
CA ALA A 97 3.19 3.71 15.58
C ALA A 97 1.89 3.90 14.76
N PRO A 98 0.70 3.89 15.39
CA PRO A 98 -0.58 4.08 14.70
C PRO A 98 -0.61 5.29 13.76
N ASP A 99 0.00 6.41 14.17
CA ASP A 99 0.02 7.68 13.44
C ASP A 99 1.12 7.76 12.36
N THR A 100 1.88 6.68 12.14
CA THR A 100 2.90 6.59 11.10
C THR A 100 2.25 6.85 9.75
N THR A 101 2.75 7.84 9.01
CA THR A 101 2.32 8.07 7.63
C THR A 101 2.80 6.92 6.75
N VAL A 102 1.90 6.32 6.00
CA VAL A 102 2.18 5.24 5.04
C VAL A 102 1.73 5.65 3.65
N TYR A 103 2.40 5.10 2.65
CA TYR A 103 2.05 5.25 1.24
C TYR A 103 1.71 3.88 0.66
N PHE A 104 0.56 3.78 0.02
CA PHE A 104 0.17 2.63 -0.77
C PHE A 104 0.32 2.97 -2.24
N CYS A 105 1.33 2.40 -2.88
CA CYS A 105 1.80 2.78 -4.20
C CYS A 105 1.34 1.75 -5.24
N TYR A 106 0.24 2.04 -5.94
CA TYR A 106 -0.26 1.18 -7.01
C TYR A 106 0.62 1.28 -8.27
N GLN A 107 0.94 2.51 -8.65
CA GLN A 107 1.82 2.85 -9.79
C GLN A 107 2.31 4.30 -9.61
N SER A 108 3.17 4.80 -10.50
CA SER A 108 3.88 6.06 -10.28
C SER A 108 2.98 7.30 -10.17
N ASP A 109 1.86 7.33 -10.88
CA ASP A 109 0.88 8.42 -10.84
C ASP A 109 -0.26 8.17 -9.83
N HIS A 110 -0.27 7.00 -9.18
CA HIS A 110 -1.39 6.53 -8.36
C HIS A 110 -0.89 6.02 -7.01
N ILE A 111 -0.87 6.94 -6.04
CA ILE A 111 -0.46 6.67 -4.66
C ILE A 111 -1.50 7.25 -3.71
N ILE A 112 -1.77 6.50 -2.64
CA ILE A 112 -2.59 6.96 -1.52
C ILE A 112 -1.70 7.16 -0.30
N GLU A 113 -1.75 8.35 0.30
CA GLU A 113 -1.18 8.61 1.63
C GLU A 113 -2.25 8.37 2.70
N THR A 114 -1.89 7.66 3.77
CA THR A 114 -2.77 7.53 4.94
C THR A 114 -1.95 7.29 6.23
N LYS A 115 -2.63 6.97 7.32
CA LYS A 115 -2.04 6.57 8.59
C LYS A 115 -2.01 5.05 8.71
N TRP A 116 -1.02 4.51 9.42
CA TRP A 116 -0.84 3.07 9.54
C TRP A 116 -2.09 2.40 10.11
N ASP A 117 -2.66 2.96 11.17
CA ASP A 117 -3.87 2.44 11.80
C ASP A 117 -5.10 2.47 10.87
N VAL A 118 -5.24 3.52 10.05
CA VAL A 118 -6.27 3.63 9.01
C VAL A 118 -6.09 2.56 7.95
N PHE A 119 -4.85 2.31 7.52
CA PHE A 119 -4.55 1.20 6.61
C PHE A 119 -4.92 -0.13 7.25
N VAL A 120 -4.49 -0.42 8.49
CA VAL A 120 -4.80 -1.68 9.19
C VAL A 120 -6.30 -1.92 9.26
N ARG A 121 -7.12 -0.93 9.62
CA ARG A 121 -8.59 -1.11 9.70
C ARG A 121 -9.24 -1.35 8.35
N ASN A 122 -8.64 -0.84 7.26
CA ASN A 122 -9.27 -0.78 5.95
C ASN A 122 -8.46 -1.52 4.87
N TRP A 123 -7.51 -2.39 5.25
CA TRP A 123 -6.50 -2.95 4.35
C TRP A 123 -7.12 -3.69 3.16
N LYS A 124 -8.27 -4.35 3.37
CA LYS A 124 -9.01 -5.01 2.31
C LYS A 124 -9.40 -4.02 1.19
N ASN A 125 -9.85 -2.82 1.54
CA ASN A 125 -10.18 -1.82 0.52
C ASN A 125 -8.98 -1.40 -0.35
N PHE A 126 -7.74 -1.52 0.16
CA PHE A 126 -6.53 -1.20 -0.60
C PHE A 126 -6.10 -2.32 -1.56
N LEU A 127 -6.51 -3.57 -1.36
CA LEU A 127 -6.10 -4.67 -2.24
C LEU A 127 -7.11 -4.98 -3.36
N PHE A 128 -8.10 -4.12 -3.60
CA PHE A 128 -8.93 -4.22 -4.82
C PHE A 128 -8.11 -4.01 -6.12
N PHE A 129 -6.93 -3.40 -6.03
CA PHE A 129 -5.94 -3.39 -7.09
C PHE A 129 -4.64 -3.98 -6.55
N ASP A 130 -4.40 -5.25 -6.85
CA ASP A 130 -3.33 -6.09 -6.33
C ASP A 130 -2.25 -6.41 -7.39
N CYS A 131 -2.21 -5.62 -8.48
CA CYS A 131 -1.23 -5.67 -9.57
C CYS A 131 0.20 -5.24 -9.13
N GLY A 132 0.72 -5.82 -8.05
CA GLY A 132 2.05 -5.51 -7.52
C GLY A 132 2.18 -4.29 -6.60
N PRO A 133 1.12 -3.71 -5.97
CA PRO A 133 1.27 -2.46 -5.23
C PRO A 133 2.26 -2.60 -4.07
N VAL A 134 2.95 -1.50 -3.76
CA VAL A 134 3.97 -1.47 -2.71
C VAL A 134 3.51 -0.58 -1.55
N LEU A 135 3.47 -1.15 -0.35
CA LEU A 135 3.23 -0.43 0.90
C LEU A 135 4.58 -0.01 1.52
N ILE A 136 4.72 1.27 1.83
CA ILE A 136 5.91 1.82 2.49
C ILE A 136 5.53 2.78 3.62
N GLY A 137 6.34 2.79 4.69
CA GLY A 137 6.22 3.76 5.78
C GLY A 137 7.14 4.97 5.57
N LYS A 138 6.63 6.18 5.86
CA LYS A 138 7.44 7.39 5.85
C LYS A 138 8.56 7.27 6.89
N LYS A 139 9.81 7.42 6.44
CA LYS A 139 11.04 7.21 7.24
C LYS A 139 11.23 5.79 7.81
N ARG A 140 10.48 4.80 7.32
CA ARG A 140 10.63 3.37 7.68
C ARG A 140 11.39 2.63 6.59
N LYS A 141 12.12 1.56 6.91
CA LYS A 141 12.79 0.75 5.88
C LYS A 141 11.92 -0.43 5.46
N GLU A 142 11.06 -0.88 6.35
CA GLU A 142 10.10 -1.96 6.13
C GLU A 142 9.14 -1.60 4.99
N ALA A 143 8.84 -2.59 4.16
CA ALA A 143 7.93 -2.50 3.03
C ALA A 143 7.21 -3.83 2.81
N ALA A 144 6.04 -3.76 2.19
CA ALA A 144 5.32 -4.93 1.68
C ALA A 144 5.00 -4.75 0.19
N GLN A 145 4.89 -5.86 -0.54
CA GLN A 145 4.36 -5.87 -1.89
C GLN A 145 3.33 -6.99 -2.02
N PHE A 146 2.21 -6.69 -2.67
CA PHE A 146 1.06 -7.58 -2.83
C PHE A 146 0.92 -8.01 -4.30
N PHE A 147 0.40 -9.20 -4.55
CA PHE A 147 0.29 -9.79 -5.88
C PHE A 147 -1.10 -10.40 -6.12
N GLU A 148 -1.51 -10.43 -7.37
CA GLU A 148 -2.78 -10.99 -7.87
C GLU A 148 -2.94 -12.49 -7.60
N ASP A 149 -1.84 -13.21 -7.35
CA ASP A 149 -1.86 -14.62 -6.96
C ASP A 149 -2.26 -14.85 -5.49
N GLY A 150 -2.69 -13.79 -4.79
CA GLY A 150 -3.09 -13.84 -3.39
C GLY A 150 -1.92 -13.80 -2.41
N THR A 151 -0.68 -13.66 -2.90
CA THR A 151 0.53 -13.60 -2.06
C THR A 151 1.00 -12.18 -1.81
N TYR A 152 1.75 -12.01 -0.73
CA TYR A 152 2.54 -10.81 -0.47
C TYR A 152 3.94 -11.18 -0.02
N ARG A 153 4.86 -10.23 -0.12
CA ARG A 153 6.21 -10.34 0.44
C ARG A 153 6.53 -9.14 1.32
N LEU A 154 7.31 -9.38 2.36
CA LEU A 154 7.76 -8.38 3.32
C LEU A 154 9.26 -8.22 3.23
N GLY A 155 9.75 -6.98 3.33
CA GLY A 155 11.16 -6.70 3.07
C GLY A 155 11.58 -5.30 3.46
N LYS A 156 12.82 -4.96 3.09
CA LYS A 156 13.41 -3.66 3.38
C LYS A 156 13.81 -2.96 2.09
N ARG A 157 13.40 -1.70 1.94
CA ARG A 157 13.91 -0.83 0.88
C ARG A 157 15.37 -0.45 1.13
N ALA A 158 16.10 -0.25 0.03
CA ALA A 158 17.52 0.12 0.04
C ALA A 158 17.76 1.53 0.60
#